data_AF-A0A7W0PKI5-F1
#
_entry.id   AF-A0A7W0PKI5-F1
#
_cell.length_a   1.000
_cell.length_b   1.000
_cell.length_c   1.000
_cell.angle_alpha   90.00
_cell.angle_beta   90.00
_cell.angle_gamma   90.00
#
_symmetry.space_group_name_H-M   'P 1'
#
loop_
_entity.id
_entity.type
_entity.pdbx_description
1 polymer ?
#
loop_
_entity_poly.entity_id
_entity_poly.type
_entity_poly.pdbx_seq_one_letter_code
_entity_poly.pdbx_strand_id
1 'polypeptide(L)'
;METADTTGRVADLLHEAAETHHVVYRIVDGEDPDWASWYADWLLDHSELPDFLGKAPVRSHLVHALVELDRAHPAAGSERWEDAYARELAERFA
;
A
#
# COMPACT_ATOMS: atom_id res chain seq x y z
N MET A 1 12.10 12.89 -13.40
CA MET A 1 12.22 11.50 -13.87
C MET A 1 12.33 10.50 -12.70
N GLU A 2 12.24 10.96 -11.44
CA GLU A 2 12.29 10.09 -10.24
C GLU A 2 10.90 9.60 -9.79
N THR A 3 9.87 10.44 -9.77
CA THR A 3 8.55 10.07 -9.20
C THR A 3 7.84 8.93 -9.92
N ALA A 4 7.89 8.88 -11.25
CA ALA A 4 7.27 7.81 -12.03
C ALA A 4 7.94 6.45 -11.82
N ASP A 5 9.25 6.44 -11.54
CA ASP A 5 10.03 5.24 -11.20
C ASP A 5 9.72 4.78 -9.76
N THR A 6 9.61 5.73 -8.82
CA THR A 6 9.14 5.46 -7.44
C THR A 6 7.72 4.88 -7.44
N THR A 7 6.78 5.46 -8.19
CA THR A 7 5.40 4.96 -8.27
C THR A 7 5.32 3.51 -8.76
N GLY A 8 6.07 3.16 -9.82
CA GLY A 8 6.08 1.77 -10.31
C GLY A 8 6.58 0.78 -9.25
N ARG A 9 7.66 1.13 -8.56
CA ARG A 9 8.22 0.29 -7.49
C ARG A 9 7.28 0.15 -6.30
N VAL A 10 6.60 1.22 -5.90
CA VAL A 10 5.60 1.17 -4.82
C VAL A 10 4.40 0.31 -5.23
N ALA A 11 3.99 0.34 -6.50
CA ALA A 11 2.90 -0.51 -7.01
C ALA A 11 3.28 -2.00 -6.96
N ASP A 12 4.53 -2.34 -7.30
CA ASP A 12 5.04 -3.71 -7.20
C ASP A 12 5.05 -4.20 -5.74
N LEU A 13 5.46 -3.35 -4.78
CA LEU A 13 5.39 -3.67 -3.35
C LEU A 13 3.96 -3.89 -2.85
N LEU A 14 3.01 -3.06 -3.30
CA LEU A 14 1.59 -3.22 -2.94
C LEU A 14 1.01 -4.53 -3.49
N HIS A 15 1.47 -4.95 -4.68
CA HIS A 15 1.09 -6.23 -5.26
C HIS A 15 1.64 -7.41 -4.44
N GLU A 16 2.92 -7.37 -4.08
CA GLU A 16 3.54 -8.42 -3.25
C GLU A 16 2.91 -8.50 -1.85
N ALA A 17 2.62 -7.33 -1.25
CA ALA A 17 1.90 -7.25 0.01
C ALA A 17 0.54 -7.94 -0.10
N ALA A 18 -0.20 -7.70 -1.20
CA ALA A 18 -1.49 -8.34 -1.43
C ALA A 18 -1.39 -9.85 -1.59
N GLU A 19 -0.44 -10.35 -2.39
CA GLU A 19 -0.22 -11.79 -2.51
C GLU A 19 0.12 -12.44 -1.16
N THR A 20 0.98 -11.80 -0.37
CA THR A 20 1.37 -12.25 0.97
C THR A 20 0.17 -12.24 1.92
N HIS A 21 -0.60 -11.15 1.93
CA HIS A 21 -1.81 -10.99 2.72
C HIS A 21 -2.82 -12.09 2.40
N HIS A 22 -3.08 -12.34 1.11
CA HIS A 22 -4.02 -13.38 0.66
C HIS A 22 -3.60 -14.79 1.10
N VAL A 23 -2.31 -15.10 1.13
CA VAL A 23 -1.83 -16.41 1.60
C VAL A 23 -2.08 -16.60 3.10
N VAL A 24 -1.83 -15.56 3.90
CA VAL A 24 -1.99 -15.56 5.35
C VAL A 24 -3.47 -15.51 5.76
N TYR A 25 -4.30 -14.75 5.04
CA TYR A 25 -5.70 -14.47 5.39
C TYR A 25 -6.74 -15.43 4.79
N ARG A 26 -6.35 -16.61 4.31
CA ARG A 26 -7.27 -17.67 3.84
C ARG A 26 -8.22 -18.24 4.91
N ILE A 27 -8.23 -17.67 6.12
CA ILE A 27 -8.90 -18.18 7.32
C ILE A 27 -10.02 -17.24 7.81
N VAL A 28 -10.05 -15.97 7.39
CA VAL A 28 -11.14 -15.04 7.75
C VAL A 28 -12.21 -15.06 6.67
N ASP A 29 -13.46 -15.28 7.07
CA ASP A 29 -14.66 -15.23 6.22
C ASP A 29 -14.96 -13.78 5.77
N GLY A 30 -14.04 -13.17 5.02
CA GLY A 30 -14.25 -11.93 4.27
C GLY A 30 -14.12 -10.60 5.02
N GLU A 31 -13.97 -10.61 6.35
CA GLU A 31 -13.77 -9.38 7.13
C GLU A 31 -12.38 -9.38 7.79
N ASP A 32 -11.52 -8.47 7.34
CA ASP A 32 -10.25 -8.18 7.97
C ASP A 32 -10.24 -6.72 8.43
N PRO A 33 -10.65 -6.43 9.67
CA PRO A 33 -10.70 -5.05 10.17
C PRO A 33 -9.31 -4.43 10.35
N ASP A 34 -8.25 -5.24 10.38
CA ASP A 34 -6.87 -4.80 10.63
C ASP A 34 -6.02 -4.74 9.35
N TRP A 35 -6.62 -4.94 8.17
CA TRP A 35 -5.91 -4.99 6.89
C TRP A 35 -4.93 -3.82 6.71
N ALA A 36 -5.35 -2.59 6.99
CA ALA A 36 -4.52 -1.40 6.79
C ALA A 36 -3.32 -1.35 7.75
N SER A 37 -3.51 -1.86 8.98
CA SER A 37 -2.42 -1.99 9.95
C SER A 37 -1.40 -3.02 9.49
N TRP A 38 -1.87 -4.18 9.03
CA TRP A 38 -1.01 -5.22 8.49
C TRP A 38 -0.20 -4.73 7.29
N TYR A 39 -0.85 -4.05 6.35
CA TYR A 39 -0.18 -3.49 5.17
C TYR A 39 0.87 -2.46 5.58
N ALA A 40 0.56 -1.57 6.52
CA ALA A 40 1.53 -0.58 6.97
C ALA A 40 2.75 -1.23 7.65
N ASP A 41 2.54 -2.26 8.47
CA ASP A 41 3.65 -3.02 9.09
C ASP A 41 4.49 -3.71 8.02
N TRP A 42 3.86 -4.42 7.09
CA TRP A 42 4.56 -5.11 6.01
C TRP A 42 5.35 -4.14 5.13
N LEU A 43 4.74 -3.03 4.72
CA LEU A 43 5.41 -2.02 3.88
C LEU A 43 6.58 -1.35 4.61
N LEU A 44 6.49 -1.11 5.91
CA LEU A 44 7.56 -0.42 6.65
C LEU A 44 8.70 -1.36 7.05
N ASP A 45 8.38 -2.57 7.49
CA ASP A 45 9.34 -3.47 8.14
C ASP A 45 9.76 -4.66 7.25
N HIS A 46 9.01 -4.94 6.18
CA HIS A 46 9.22 -6.10 5.30
C HIS A 46 9.32 -5.74 3.81
N SER A 47 9.48 -4.45 3.47
CA SER A 47 9.64 -3.99 2.09
C SER A 47 10.62 -2.84 1.95
N GLU A 48 11.04 -2.51 0.74
CA GLU A 48 11.91 -1.39 0.41
C GLU A 48 11.19 -0.03 0.33
N LEU A 49 9.92 0.08 0.77
CA LEU A 49 9.17 1.33 0.73
C LEU A 49 9.91 2.53 1.36
N PRO A 50 10.52 2.42 2.57
CA PRO A 50 11.26 3.53 3.16
C PRO A 50 12.42 4.02 2.29
N ASP A 51 13.09 3.10 1.59
CA ASP A 51 14.22 3.41 0.71
C ASP A 51 13.74 4.12 -0.56
N PHE A 52 12.61 3.67 -1.14
CA PHE A 52 12.02 4.29 -2.32
C PHE A 52 11.47 5.70 -2.05
N LEU A 53 11.04 5.96 -0.81
CA LEU A 53 10.57 7.28 -0.35
C LEU A 53 11.70 8.15 0.25
N GLY A 54 12.91 7.61 0.43
CA GLY A 54 14.04 8.28 1.08
C GLY A 54 13.87 8.53 2.59
N LYS A 55 12.76 8.10 3.18
CA LYS A 55 12.45 8.15 4.62
C LYS A 55 11.34 7.14 4.92
N ALA A 56 11.35 6.57 6.12
CA ALA A 56 10.22 5.79 6.62
C ALA A 56 9.05 6.73 6.99
N PRO A 57 7.86 6.57 6.38
CA PRO A 57 6.66 7.24 6.86
C PRO A 57 6.34 6.86 8.31
N VAL A 58 5.67 7.76 9.04
CA VAL A 58 5.10 7.40 10.35
C VAL A 58 4.00 6.37 10.12
N ARG A 59 4.09 5.22 10.80
CA ARG A 59 3.13 4.11 10.67
C ARG A 59 1.67 4.54 10.73
N SER A 60 1.27 5.34 11.72
CA SER A 60 -0.12 5.80 11.84
C SER A 60 -0.58 6.66 10.66
N HIS A 61 0.33 7.42 10.04
CA HIS A 61 0.01 8.20 8.84
C HIS A 61 -0.14 7.29 7.62
N LEU A 62 0.69 6.26 7.48
CA LEU A 62 0.57 5.28 6.41
C LEU A 62 -0.73 4.48 6.53
N VAL A 63 -1.07 3.97 7.72
CA VAL A 63 -2.35 3.30 7.99
C VAL A 63 -3.52 4.21 7.61
N HIS A 64 -3.50 5.46 8.06
CA HIS A 64 -4.56 6.41 7.73
C HIS A 64 -4.66 6.66 6.21
N ALA A 65 -3.52 6.79 5.51
CA ALA A 65 -3.51 6.98 4.07
C ALA A 65 -4.13 5.79 3.33
N LEU A 66 -3.79 4.55 3.71
CA LEU A 66 -4.37 3.34 3.13
C LEU A 66 -5.89 3.30 3.29
N VAL A 67 -6.41 3.58 4.50
CA VAL A 67 -7.86 3.60 4.76
C VAL A 67 -8.57 4.68 3.94
N GLU A 68 -7.97 5.87 3.79
CA GLU A 68 -8.55 6.93 2.98
C GLU A 68 -8.55 6.57 1.49
N LEU A 69 -7.50 5.90 1.00
CA LEU A 69 -7.42 5.42 -0.38
C LEU A 69 -8.48 4.36 -0.68
N ASP A 70 -8.72 3.41 0.23
CA ASP A 70 -9.76 2.38 0.07
C ASP A 70 -11.16 3.00 -0.05
N ARG A 71 -11.44 4.01 0.77
CA ARG A 71 -12.69 4.77 0.69
C ARG A 71 -12.82 5.56 -0.60
N ALA A 72 -11.72 6.09 -1.12
CA ALA A 72 -11.68 6.90 -2.32
C ALA A 72 -11.68 6.06 -3.62
N HIS A 73 -11.25 4.80 -3.56
CA HIS A 73 -11.14 3.88 -4.70
C HIS A 73 -12.11 2.70 -4.57
N PRO A 74 -13.44 2.90 -4.69
CA PRO A 74 -14.38 1.78 -4.77
C PRO A 74 -14.06 0.94 -6.02
N ALA A 75 -14.05 -0.38 -5.87
CA ALA A 75 -13.52 -1.44 -6.76
C ALA A 75 -14.01 -1.48 -8.24
N ALA A 76 -14.67 -0.44 -8.75
CA ALA A 76 -15.25 -0.35 -10.09
C ALA A 76 -14.40 0.43 -11.12
N GLY A 77 -13.17 0.80 -10.79
CA GLY A 77 -12.23 1.47 -11.70
C GLY A 77 -11.57 0.53 -12.72
N SER A 78 -11.16 1.05 -13.88
CA SER A 78 -10.40 0.28 -14.89
C SER A 78 -8.89 0.21 -14.59
N GLU A 79 -8.40 1.04 -13.67
CA GLU A 79 -7.02 1.04 -13.20
C GLU A 79 -6.84 0.01 -12.08
N ARG A 80 -5.67 -0.62 -12.02
CA ARG A 80 -5.29 -1.46 -10.89
C ARG A 80 -5.20 -0.61 -9.63
N TRP A 81 -5.78 -1.07 -8.53
CA TRP A 81 -5.76 -0.31 -7.28
C TRP A 81 -4.32 -0.07 -6.78
N GLU A 82 -3.39 -0.99 -7.06
CA GLU A 82 -1.97 -0.85 -6.72
C GLU A 82 -1.35 0.39 -7.36
N ASP A 83 -1.64 0.63 -8.64
CA ASP A 83 -1.10 1.78 -9.39
C ASP A 83 -1.67 3.11 -8.86
N ALA A 84 -2.97 3.12 -8.54
CA ALA A 84 -3.63 4.29 -7.97
C ALA A 84 -3.09 4.62 -6.57
N TYR A 85 -2.96 3.62 -5.71
CA TYR A 85 -2.43 3.78 -4.36
C TYR A 85 -0.97 4.23 -4.40
N ALA A 86 -0.15 3.60 -5.25
CA ALA A 86 1.26 3.90 -5.33
C ALA A 86 1.52 5.35 -5.75
N ARG A 87 0.71 5.90 -6.65
CA ARG A 87 0.78 7.31 -7.06
C ARG A 87 0.56 8.23 -5.87
N GLU A 88 -0.56 8.04 -5.17
CA GLU A 88 -0.93 8.87 -4.03
C GLU A 88 0.04 8.73 -2.85
N LEU A 89 0.53 7.51 -2.58
CA LEU A 89 1.52 7.27 -1.54
C LEU A 89 2.87 7.91 -1.88
N ALA A 90 3.34 7.78 -3.12
CA ALA A 90 4.58 8.42 -3.57
C ALA A 90 4.47 9.94 -3.51
N GLU A 91 3.35 10.53 -3.93
CA GLU A 91 3.12 11.98 -3.86
C GLU A 91 3.03 12.49 -2.41
N ARG A 92 2.37 11.74 -1.53
CA ARG A 92 2.14 12.14 -0.13
C ARG A 92 3.38 12.01 0.76
N PHE A 93 4.25 11.04 0.46
CA PHE A 93 5.37 10.69 1.33
C PHE A 93 6.76 10.91 0.74
N ALA A 94 6.88 11.39 -0.51
CA ALA A 94 8.15 11.91 -1.05
C ALA A 94 8.73 13.07 -0.22
#